data_AF-A0A9C9Z995-F1
#
_entry.id   AF-A0A9C9Z995-F1
#
_cell.length_a   1.000
_cell.length_b   1.000
_cell.length_c   1.000
_cell.angle_alpha   90.00
_cell.angle_beta   90.00
_cell.angle_gamma   90.00
#
_symmetry.space_group_name_H-M   'P 1'
#
loop_
_entity.id
_entity.type
_entity.pdbx_description
1 polymer ?
#
loop_
_entity_poly.entity_id
_entity_poly.type
_entity_poly.pdbx_seq_one_letter_code
_entity_poly.pdbx_strand_id
1 'polypeptide(L)'
;MAINLFKFSSPATFYPLAGRLAPWFAAIAVVLLVVGLYMSFFVAPTDYKQGEGYRIMFIHVPAAWMSMFIYVVMALWAAIGMIFNTRLSSMMASALAPTGAMFTFVALWTGALWGKPMWGAW
;
A
#
# COMPACT_ATOMS: atom_id res chain seq x y z
N MET A 1 33.53 -10.23 10.25
CA MET A 1 32.46 -10.90 9.47
C MET A 1 32.09 -9.98 8.33
N ALA A 2 32.37 -10.33 7.07
CA ALA A 2 32.05 -9.46 5.94
C ALA A 2 30.54 -9.51 5.65
N ILE A 3 29.89 -8.36 5.54
CA ILE A 3 28.47 -8.26 5.18
C ILE A 3 28.36 -8.61 3.69
N ASN A 4 27.69 -9.73 3.36
CA ASN A 4 27.39 -10.07 1.97
C ASN A 4 26.13 -9.33 1.51
N LEU A 5 26.33 -8.16 0.89
CA LEU A 5 25.27 -7.28 0.41
C LEU A 5 24.34 -7.94 -0.64
N PHE A 6 24.81 -8.97 -1.36
CA PHE A 6 24.08 -9.61 -2.45
C PHE A 6 23.40 -10.93 -2.07
N LYS A 7 23.42 -11.31 -0.79
CA LYS A 7 22.89 -12.59 -0.29
C LYS A 7 21.43 -12.84 -0.70
N PHE A 8 20.63 -11.78 -0.85
CA PHE A 8 19.21 -11.86 -1.18
C PHE A 8 18.87 -11.35 -2.59
N SER A 9 19.87 -11.16 -3.45
CA SER A 9 19.65 -10.67 -4.81
C SER A 9 19.07 -11.72 -5.77
N SER A 10 19.01 -12.99 -5.35
CA SER A 10 18.38 -14.06 -6.13
C SER A 10 17.00 -14.46 -5.58
N PRO A 11 16.03 -14.80 -6.44
CA PRO A 11 14.72 -15.29 -6.00
C PRO A 11 14.80 -16.51 -5.06
N ALA A 12 15.72 -17.46 -5.33
CA ALA A 12 15.88 -18.68 -4.54
C ALA A 12 16.25 -18.39 -3.07
N THR A 13 17.05 -17.36 -2.84
CA THR A 13 17.46 -16.93 -1.50
C THR A 13 16.45 -15.99 -0.84
N PHE A 14 15.76 -15.16 -1.63
CA PHE A 14 14.84 -14.14 -1.11
C PHE A 14 13.46 -14.72 -0.77
N TYR A 15 12.92 -15.59 -1.62
CA TYR A 15 11.54 -16.09 -1.50
C TYR A 15 11.27 -16.82 -0.16
N PRO A 16 12.18 -17.68 0.37
CA PRO A 16 11.99 -18.30 1.67
C PRO A 16 12.00 -17.29 2.82
N LEU A 17 12.83 -16.24 2.72
CA LEU A 17 12.84 -15.17 3.72
C LEU A 17 11.54 -14.37 3.66
N ALA A 18 11.10 -13.98 2.46
CA ALA A 18 9.83 -13.27 2.25
C ALA A 18 8.66 -14.06 2.82
N GLY A 19 8.60 -15.38 2.58
CA GLY A 19 7.57 -16.26 3.14
C GLY A 19 7.57 -16.32 4.67
N ARG A 20 8.74 -16.28 5.31
CA ARG A 20 8.84 -16.24 6.79
C ARG A 20 8.41 -14.90 7.38
N LEU A 21 8.69 -13.80 6.69
CA LEU A 21 8.37 -12.44 7.15
C LEU A 21 6.92 -12.03 6.83
N ALA A 22 6.35 -12.56 5.76
CA ALA A 22 4.99 -12.26 5.31
C ALA A 22 3.91 -12.37 6.42
N PRO A 23 3.82 -13.46 7.22
CA PRO A 23 2.80 -13.54 8.27
C PRO A 23 2.97 -12.48 9.36
N TRP A 24 4.21 -12.10 9.70
CA TRP A 24 4.47 -11.05 10.67
C TRP A 24 4.07 -9.68 10.16
N PHE A 25 4.42 -9.34 8.91
CA PHE A 25 3.99 -8.10 8.29
C PHE A 25 2.47 -8.05 8.11
N ALA A 26 1.83 -9.17 7.75
CA ALA A 26 0.38 -9.26 7.67
C ALA A 26 -0.28 -9.05 9.04
N ALA A 27 0.23 -9.66 10.11
CA ALA A 27 -0.28 -9.48 11.46
C ALA A 27 -0.16 -8.02 11.92
N ILE A 28 1.01 -7.39 11.71
CA ILE A 28 1.22 -5.97 12.04
C ILE A 28 0.27 -5.09 11.22
N ALA A 29 0.14 -5.34 9.92
CA ALA A 29 -0.77 -4.58 9.06
C ALA A 29 -2.23 -4.68 9.52
N VAL A 30 -2.69 -5.88 9.89
CA VAL A 30 -4.05 -6.09 10.41
C VAL A 30 -4.25 -5.37 11.74
N VAL A 31 -3.31 -5.48 12.67
CA VAL A 31 -3.41 -4.79 13.97
C VAL A 31 -3.47 -3.27 13.78
N LEU A 32 -2.58 -2.70 12.97
CA LEU A 32 -2.57 -1.26 12.69
C LEU A 32 -3.83 -0.81 11.96
N LEU A 33 -4.35 -1.62 11.04
CA LEU A 33 -5.61 -1.35 10.35
C LEU A 33 -6.77 -1.31 11.33
N VAL A 34 -6.91 -2.31 12.21
CA VAL A 34 -8.00 -2.37 13.20
C VAL A 34 -7.93 -1.17 14.16
N VAL A 35 -6.73 -0.85 14.66
CA VAL A 35 -6.52 0.32 15.52
C VAL A 35 -6.86 1.61 14.77
N GLY A 36 -6.39 1.77 13.54
CA GLY A 36 -6.68 2.94 12.72
C GLY A 36 -8.17 3.14 12.45
N LEU A 37 -8.89 2.06 12.14
CA LEU A 37 -10.35 2.08 11.94
C LEU A 37 -11.09 2.41 13.24
N TYR A 38 -10.65 1.87 14.37
CA TYR A 38 -11.25 2.21 15.67
C TYR A 38 -11.08 3.70 15.97
N MET A 39 -9.87 4.22 15.78
CA MET A 39 -9.56 5.63 16.00
C MET A 39 -10.38 6.53 15.06
N SER A 40 -10.52 6.16 13.78
CA SER A 40 -11.20 6.98 12.78
C SER A 40 -12.72 7.02 12.95
N PHE A 41 -13.36 5.92 13.35
CA PHE A 41 -14.82 5.83 13.46
C PHE A 41 -15.37 6.15 14.85
N PHE A 42 -14.62 5.88 15.91
CA PHE A 42 -15.16 5.98 17.28
C PHE A 42 -14.47 7.06 18.13
N VAL A 43 -13.19 7.34 17.89
CA VAL A 43 -12.42 8.29 18.73
C VAL A 43 -12.40 9.69 18.12
N ALA A 44 -12.22 9.78 16.80
CA ALA A 44 -12.10 11.07 16.14
C ALA A 44 -13.44 11.84 16.21
N PRO A 45 -13.44 13.13 16.61
CA PRO A 45 -14.65 13.94 16.65
C PRO A 45 -15.13 14.27 15.24
N THR A 46 -16.38 14.67 15.07
CA THR A 46 -16.89 15.13 13.77
C THR A 46 -16.22 16.41 13.31
N ASP A 47 -15.94 16.52 12.01
CA ASP A 47 -15.43 17.78 11.46
C ASP A 47 -16.53 18.85 11.40
N TYR A 48 -16.17 20.09 11.71
CA TYR A 48 -17.12 21.21 11.76
C TYR A 48 -17.71 21.58 10.39
N LYS A 49 -16.96 21.39 9.29
CA LYS A 49 -17.39 21.75 7.93
C LYS A 49 -17.95 20.55 7.18
N GLN A 50 -17.33 19.38 7.35
CA GLN A 50 -17.60 18.19 6.57
C GLN A 50 -18.48 17.17 7.31
N GLY A 51 -18.82 17.43 8.57
CA GLY A 51 -19.63 16.54 9.40
C GLY A 51 -19.01 15.15 9.50
N GLU A 52 -19.83 14.11 9.40
CA GLU A 52 -19.39 12.70 9.39
C GLU A 52 -18.66 12.30 8.10
N GLY A 53 -18.89 13.01 6.99
CA GLY A 53 -18.32 12.67 5.68
C GLY A 53 -16.78 12.72 5.67
N TYR A 54 -16.18 13.54 6.53
CA TYR A 54 -14.72 13.62 6.68
C TYR A 54 -14.10 12.28 7.11
N ARG A 55 -14.85 11.37 7.76
CA ARG A 55 -14.29 10.09 8.21
C ARG A 55 -13.87 9.18 7.05
N ILE A 56 -14.47 9.36 5.86
CA ILE A 56 -14.03 8.69 4.63
C ILE A 56 -12.56 9.00 4.33
N MET A 57 -12.09 10.18 4.76
CA MET A 57 -10.75 10.67 4.51
C MET A 57 -9.67 9.82 5.20
N PHE A 58 -10.00 9.22 6.34
CA PHE A 58 -9.11 8.31 7.07
C PHE A 58 -8.86 6.99 6.32
N ILE A 59 -9.72 6.63 5.37
CA ILE A 59 -9.51 5.47 4.49
C ILE A 59 -8.88 5.93 3.17
N HIS A 60 -9.42 7.01 2.59
CA HIS A 60 -9.00 7.47 1.28
C HIS A 60 -7.55 7.97 1.25
N VAL A 61 -7.13 8.86 2.16
CA VAL A 61 -5.77 9.45 2.10
C VAL A 61 -4.70 8.36 2.20
N PRO A 62 -4.75 7.44 3.18
CA PRO A 62 -3.76 6.37 3.24
C PRO A 62 -3.81 5.46 2.01
N ALA A 63 -5.00 5.14 1.48
CA ALA A 63 -5.12 4.31 0.29
C ALA A 63 -4.50 4.99 -0.95
N ALA A 64 -4.74 6.30 -1.14
CA ALA A 64 -4.16 7.07 -2.23
C ALA A 64 -2.64 7.12 -2.14
N TRP A 65 -2.08 7.39 -0.95
CA TRP A 65 -0.64 7.37 -0.71
C TRP A 65 -0.03 5.99 -0.98
N MET A 66 -0.65 4.92 -0.47
CA MET A 66 -0.15 3.55 -0.71
C MET A 66 -0.21 3.17 -2.19
N SER A 67 -1.26 3.55 -2.90
CA SER A 67 -1.37 3.35 -4.35
C SER A 67 -0.19 3.98 -5.10
N MET A 68 0.05 5.27 -4.88
CA MET A 68 1.15 5.99 -5.55
C MET A 68 2.52 5.42 -5.17
N PHE A 69 2.73 5.15 -3.89
CA PHE A 69 3.99 4.59 -3.39
C PHE A 69 4.29 3.23 -4.02
N ILE A 70 3.31 2.31 -4.05
CA ILE A 70 3.50 0.99 -4.66
C ILE A 70 3.81 1.10 -6.15
N TYR A 71 3.15 2.00 -6.88
CA TYR A 71 3.47 2.21 -8.29
C TYR A 71 4.88 2.76 -8.51
N VAL A 72 5.36 3.66 -7.66
CA VAL A 72 6.76 4.13 -7.71
C VAL A 72 7.72 2.97 -7.45
N VAL A 73 7.49 2.16 -6.42
CA VAL A 73 8.33 0.99 -6.12
C VAL A 73 8.30 -0.03 -7.25
N MET A 74 7.14 -0.26 -7.86
CA MET A 74 6.98 -1.14 -9.02
C MET A 74 7.74 -0.61 -10.25
N ALA A 75 7.65 0.69 -10.52
CA ALA A 75 8.40 1.35 -11.59
C ALA A 75 9.91 1.24 -11.38
N LEU A 76 10.40 1.41 -10.13
CA LEU A 76 11.80 1.21 -9.78
C LEU A 76 12.23 -0.25 -10.05
N TRP A 77 11.44 -1.24 -9.65
CA TRP A 77 11.74 -2.64 -9.93
C TRP A 77 11.74 -2.95 -11.43
N ALA A 78 10.78 -2.40 -12.19
CA ALA A 78 10.76 -2.53 -13.65
C ALA A 78 12.00 -1.91 -14.30
N ALA A 79 12.44 -0.73 -13.86
CA ALA A 79 13.65 -0.08 -14.34
C ALA A 79 14.91 -0.90 -14.03
N ILE A 80 15.04 -1.43 -12.80
CA ILE A 80 16.14 -2.34 -12.43
C ILE A 80 16.11 -3.60 -13.30
N GLY A 81 14.92 -4.15 -13.55
CA GLY A 81 14.74 -5.30 -14.43
C GLY A 81 15.17 -5.02 -15.86
N MET A 82 14.87 -3.84 -16.38
CA MET A 82 15.26 -3.41 -17.73
C MET A 82 16.78 -3.16 -17.85
N ILE A 83 17.40 -2.52 -16.86
CA ILE A 83 18.83 -2.17 -16.89
C ILE A 83 19.72 -3.40 -16.62
N PHE A 84 19.36 -4.19 -15.61
CA PHE A 84 20.22 -5.27 -15.09
C PHE A 84 19.73 -6.67 -15.44
N ASN A 85 18.58 -6.81 -16.12
CA ASN A 85 18.00 -8.07 -16.55
C ASN A 85 17.87 -9.12 -15.42
N THR A 86 17.45 -8.67 -14.22
CA THR A 86 17.34 -9.57 -13.06
C THR A 86 15.97 -10.24 -12.97
N ARG A 87 15.94 -11.53 -12.62
CA ARG A 87 14.69 -12.28 -12.39
C ARG A 87 13.93 -11.79 -11.16
N LEU A 88 14.65 -11.29 -10.15
CA LEU A 88 14.06 -10.77 -8.92
C LEU A 88 13.19 -9.53 -9.21
N SER A 89 13.65 -8.65 -10.09
CA SER A 89 12.90 -7.46 -10.51
C SER A 89 11.51 -7.79 -11.06
N SER A 90 11.43 -8.74 -11.99
CA SER A 90 10.15 -9.16 -12.58
C SER A 90 9.22 -9.79 -11.54
N MET A 91 9.77 -10.61 -10.63
CA MET A 91 9.01 -11.20 -9.52
C MET A 91 8.44 -10.13 -8.59
N MET A 92 9.24 -9.14 -8.21
CA MET A 92 8.81 -8.04 -7.34
C MET A 92 7.75 -7.17 -8.01
N ALA A 93 7.95 -6.79 -9.28
CA ALA A 93 6.97 -5.99 -10.01
C ALA A 93 5.61 -6.71 -10.13
N SER A 94 5.62 -8.01 -10.44
CA SER A 94 4.40 -8.81 -10.53
C SER A 94 3.70 -8.98 -9.19
N ALA A 95 4.45 -9.13 -8.09
CA ALA A 95 3.90 -9.24 -6.74
C ALA A 95 3.28 -7.92 -6.24
N LEU A 96 3.82 -6.77 -6.66
CA LEU A 96 3.32 -5.45 -6.26
C LEU A 96 2.07 -5.02 -7.03
N ALA A 97 1.94 -5.42 -8.30
CA ALA A 97 0.84 -5.03 -9.18
C ALA A 97 -0.58 -5.19 -8.59
N PRO A 98 -0.98 -6.37 -8.05
CA PRO A 98 -2.34 -6.53 -7.51
C PRO A 98 -2.58 -5.67 -6.27
N THR A 99 -1.57 -5.51 -5.41
CA THR A 99 -1.67 -4.67 -4.21
C THR A 99 -1.79 -3.20 -4.58
N GLY A 100 -1.01 -2.73 -5.57
CA GLY A 100 -1.12 -1.38 -6.11
C GLY A 100 -2.51 -1.12 -6.67
N ALA A 101 -3.01 -2.02 -7.54
CA ALA A 101 -4.34 -1.93 -8.13
C ALA A 101 -5.46 -1.90 -7.07
N MET A 102 -5.35 -2.73 -6.02
CA MET A 102 -6.30 -2.74 -4.91
C MET A 102 -6.36 -1.39 -4.18
N PHE A 103 -5.20 -0.81 -3.83
CA PHE A 103 -5.17 0.50 -3.19
C PHE A 103 -5.65 1.61 -4.12
N THR A 104 -5.34 1.54 -5.43
CA THR A 104 -5.88 2.47 -6.42
C THR A 104 -7.40 2.41 -6.46
N PHE A 105 -7.96 1.21 -6.51
CA PHE A 105 -9.41 1.01 -6.50
C PHE A 105 -10.05 1.60 -5.24
N VAL A 106 -9.51 1.28 -4.06
CA VAL A 106 -10.01 1.84 -2.79
C VAL A 106 -9.92 3.36 -2.78
N ALA A 107 -8.81 3.93 -3.25
CA ALA A 107 -8.63 5.38 -3.33
C ALA A 107 -9.66 6.03 -4.27
N LEU A 108 -9.82 5.52 -5.50
CA LEU A 108 -10.80 6.06 -6.45
C LEU A 108 -12.24 5.94 -5.91
N TRP A 109 -12.59 4.78 -5.37
CA TRP A 109 -13.92 4.52 -4.84
C TRP A 109 -14.26 5.43 -3.66
N THR A 110 -13.38 5.49 -2.66
CA THR A 110 -13.59 6.35 -1.48
C THR A 110 -13.48 7.84 -1.82
N GLY A 111 -12.70 8.19 -2.83
CA GLY A 111 -12.58 9.56 -3.33
C GLY A 111 -13.87 10.04 -3.97
N ALA A 112 -14.48 9.21 -4.83
CA ALA A 112 -15.78 9.49 -5.42
C ALA A 112 -16.89 9.64 -4.35
N LEU A 113 -16.90 8.73 -3.35
CA LEU A 113 -17.87 8.77 -2.24
C LEU A 113 -17.75 10.04 -1.39
N TRP A 114 -16.53 10.53 -1.15
CA TRP A 114 -16.30 11.79 -0.45
C TRP A 114 -16.56 13.01 -1.36
N GLY A 115 -16.22 12.92 -2.64
CA GLY A 115 -16.37 14.00 -3.62
C GLY A 115 -17.83 14.38 -3.86
N LYS A 116 -18.75 13.42 -3.86
CA LYS A 116 -20.18 13.68 -4.09
C LYS A 116 -20.78 14.69 -3.11
N PRO A 117 -20.72 14.49 -1.78
CA PRO A 117 -21.29 15.45 -0.82
C PRO A 117 -20.50 16.77 -0.76
N MET A 118 -19.19 16.75 -1.03
CA MET A 118 -18.34 17.93 -0.84
C MET A 118 -18.34 18.86 -2.06
N TRP A 119 -18.31 18.29 -3.26
CA TRP A 119 -18.12 19.01 -4.52
C TRP A 119 -19.23 18.78 -5.55
N GLY A 120 -20.18 17.87 -5.29
CA GLY A 120 -21.21 17.50 -6.26
C GLY A 120 -20.70 16.70 -7.46
N ALA A 121 -19.47 16.18 -7.38
CA ALA A 121 -18.79 15.42 -8.43
C ALA A 121 -18.55 13.97 -8.00
N TRP A 122 -18.40 13.07 -8.98
CA TRP A 122 -18.09 11.66 -8.78
C TRP A 122 -16.69 11.33 -9.28
#